data_AF-A0A7K4MZN4-F1
#
_entry.id   AF-A0A7K4MZN4-F1
#
_cell.length_a   1.000
_cell.length_b   1.000
_cell.length_c   1.000
_cell.angle_alpha   90.00
_cell.angle_beta   90.00
_cell.angle_gamma   90.00
#
_symmetry.space_group_name_H-M   'P 1'
#
loop_
_entity.id
_entity.type
_entity.pdbx_description
1 polymer ?
#
loop_
_entity_poly.entity_id
_entity_poly.type
_entity_poly.pdbx_seq_one_letter_code
_entity_poly.pdbx_strand_id
1 'polypeptide(L)'
;MFSVSTLEDIVRIPPSLFGTSLNKAAINILKSKYESMVKSDLGYIIMILDADVEPMGKIIAGDGATFHRVTFDALTFYPKLQEIIYGELVDITDFGAFVRIGPTDALLHLSQVMDDYLKSNIASGVILANQSGRTLKIGSTIRTRITAVSLGKASTMGKIGITCRQPFLGADEWIEEDLKKASGVDEKEEKVEAKKEEKVKAKKEEKVEVKAK
;
A
#
# COMPACT_ATOMS: atom_id res chain seq x y z
N MET A 1 -2.66 5.83 -5.59
CA MET A 1 -1.75 6.98 -5.40
C MET A 1 -2.29 8.07 -4.48
N PHE A 2 -1.37 8.67 -3.71
CA PHE A 2 -1.61 9.91 -2.98
C PHE A 2 -1.41 11.12 -3.92
N SER A 3 -2.28 12.12 -3.77
CA SER A 3 -2.19 13.38 -4.51
C SER A 3 -2.68 14.53 -3.63
N VAL A 4 -2.12 15.72 -3.83
CA VAL A 4 -2.68 16.94 -3.26
C VAL A 4 -3.65 17.52 -4.29
N SER A 5 -4.89 17.72 -3.88
CA SER A 5 -5.95 18.28 -4.73
C SER A 5 -6.42 19.59 -4.13
N THR A 6 -6.34 20.66 -4.92
CA THR A 6 -6.90 21.97 -4.55
C THR A 6 -8.39 21.98 -4.91
N LEU A 7 -9.22 22.36 -3.93
CA LEU A 7 -10.67 22.38 -4.03
C LEU A 7 -11.19 23.75 -3.63
N GLU A 8 -12.31 24.12 -4.24
CA GLU A 8 -13.03 25.35 -3.91
C GLU A 8 -14.42 24.98 -3.37
N ASP A 9 -14.78 25.56 -2.23
CA ASP A 9 -16.10 25.38 -1.63
C ASP A 9 -16.56 26.63 -0.88
N ILE A 10 -17.85 26.69 -0.58
CA ILE A 10 -18.44 27.74 0.24
C ILE A 10 -18.70 27.17 1.64
N VAL A 11 -18.01 27.74 2.63
CA VAL A 11 -18.11 27.32 4.03
C VAL A 11 -19.07 28.25 4.76
N ARG A 12 -20.05 27.66 5.45
CA ARG A 12 -20.97 28.35 6.35
C ARG A 12 -20.36 28.44 7.75
N ILE A 13 -19.99 29.63 8.19
CA ILE A 13 -19.46 29.88 9.53
C ILE A 13 -20.60 30.32 10.46
N PRO A 14 -21.00 29.49 11.44
CA PRO A 14 -22.06 29.85 12.38
C PRO A 14 -21.62 30.99 13.33
N PRO A 15 -22.57 31.82 13.81
CA PRO A 15 -22.28 32.93 14.72
C PRO A 15 -21.50 32.54 15.98
N SER A 16 -21.72 31.32 16.48
CA SER A 16 -21.03 30.77 17.65
C SER A 16 -19.50 30.70 17.48
N LEU A 17 -19.00 30.67 16.23
CA LEU A 17 -17.58 30.57 15.92
C LEU A 17 -16.93 31.92 15.56
N PHE A 18 -17.67 33.03 15.60
CA PHE A 18 -17.14 34.37 15.26
C PHE A 18 -16.08 34.87 16.24
N GLY A 19 -15.99 34.30 17.45
CA GLY A 19 -14.93 34.60 18.41
C GLY A 19 -13.57 33.96 18.09
N THR A 20 -13.48 33.14 17.03
CA THR A 20 -12.24 32.48 16.60
C THR A 20 -11.75 33.07 15.27
N SER A 21 -10.48 32.83 14.91
CA SER A 21 -9.96 33.27 13.61
C SER A 21 -10.70 32.56 12.47
N LEU A 22 -11.02 33.32 11.42
CA LEU A 22 -11.73 32.83 10.22
C LEU A 22 -11.12 31.55 9.66
N ASN A 23 -9.79 31.53 9.49
CA ASN A 23 -9.08 30.35 8.98
C ASN A 23 -9.25 29.13 9.88
N LYS A 24 -9.18 29.31 11.22
CA LYS A 24 -9.33 28.19 12.15
C LYS A 24 -10.76 27.66 12.17
N ALA A 25 -11.75 28.54 12.12
CA ALA A 25 -13.15 28.15 12.01
C ALA A 25 -13.42 27.39 10.69
N ALA A 26 -12.93 27.91 9.57
CA ALA A 26 -13.09 27.30 8.26
C ALA A 26 -12.42 25.93 8.18
N ILE A 27 -11.16 25.81 8.64
CA ILE A 27 -10.45 24.52 8.67
C ILE A 27 -11.23 23.51 9.51
N ASN A 28 -11.76 23.89 10.68
CA ASN A 28 -12.48 22.94 11.53
C ASN A 28 -13.78 22.43 10.86
N ILE A 29 -14.51 23.32 10.18
CA ILE A 29 -15.72 22.97 9.44
C ILE A 29 -15.39 22.10 8.23
N LEU A 30 -14.36 22.48 7.47
CA LEU A 30 -13.89 21.72 6.32
C LEU A 30 -13.43 20.32 6.72
N LYS A 31 -12.67 20.20 7.82
CA LYS A 31 -12.23 18.90 8.36
C LYS A 31 -13.43 18.01 8.67
N SER A 32 -14.38 18.53 9.43
CA SER A 32 -15.60 17.80 9.78
C SER A 32 -16.45 17.41 8.56
N LYS A 33 -16.40 18.20 7.48
CA LYS A 33 -17.20 18.00 6.26
C LYS A 33 -16.54 17.04 5.27
N TYR A 34 -15.24 17.14 5.07
CA TYR A 34 -14.52 16.47 3.98
C TYR A 34 -13.59 15.35 4.42
N GLU A 35 -13.09 15.35 5.67
CA GLU A 35 -12.30 14.21 6.14
C GLU A 35 -13.15 12.94 6.12
N SER A 36 -12.55 11.84 5.66
CA SER A 36 -13.23 10.55 5.48
C SER A 36 -14.30 10.51 4.38
N MET A 37 -14.50 11.58 3.60
CA MET A 37 -15.39 11.56 2.45
C MET A 37 -14.73 10.85 1.26
N VAL A 38 -15.51 10.02 0.56
CA VAL A 38 -15.11 9.37 -0.69
C VAL A 38 -15.82 10.02 -1.86
N LYS A 39 -15.05 10.63 -2.77
CA LYS A 39 -15.55 11.17 -4.03
C LYS A 39 -15.10 10.28 -5.19
N SER A 40 -15.96 10.08 -6.19
CA SER A 40 -15.63 9.26 -7.37
C SER A 40 -14.39 9.75 -8.12
N ASP A 41 -14.18 11.05 -8.13
CA ASP A 41 -13.16 11.68 -8.99
C ASP A 41 -11.83 11.86 -8.25
N LEU A 42 -11.89 12.10 -6.94
CA LEU A 42 -10.72 12.39 -6.09
C LEU A 42 -10.30 11.20 -5.24
N GLY A 43 -11.18 10.23 -5.04
CA GLY A 43 -10.97 9.09 -4.16
C GLY A 43 -11.26 9.43 -2.70
N TYR A 44 -10.43 8.88 -1.81
CA TYR A 44 -10.53 9.08 -0.37
C TYR A 44 -9.88 10.39 0.02
N ILE A 45 -10.62 11.28 0.68
CA ILE A 45 -10.05 12.49 1.28
C ILE A 45 -9.57 12.13 2.69
N ILE A 46 -8.25 12.19 2.89
CA ILE A 46 -7.62 11.78 4.15
C ILE A 46 -7.61 12.95 5.12
N MET A 47 -7.03 14.08 4.69
CA MET A 47 -6.86 15.25 5.53
C MET A 47 -6.81 16.51 4.69
N ILE A 48 -7.14 17.62 5.33
CA ILE A 48 -7.00 18.96 4.78
C ILE A 48 -5.69 19.54 5.28
N LEU A 49 -4.84 19.98 4.36
CA LEU A 49 -3.52 20.51 4.64
C LEU A 49 -3.60 21.98 5.01
N ASP A 50 -4.15 22.79 4.11
CA ASP A 50 -4.27 24.23 4.27
C ASP A 50 -5.59 24.75 3.67
N ALA A 51 -6.05 25.90 4.13
CA ALA A 51 -7.24 26.55 3.64
C ALA A 51 -7.05 28.07 3.61
N ASP A 52 -7.20 28.64 2.41
CA ASP A 52 -7.25 30.07 2.18
C ASP A 52 -8.70 30.54 2.13
N VAL A 53 -9.07 31.40 3.08
CA VAL A 53 -10.45 31.86 3.29
C VAL A 53 -10.57 33.30 2.84
N GLU A 54 -11.52 33.58 1.95
CA GLU A 54 -11.82 34.96 1.58
C GLU A 54 -12.34 35.74 2.82
N PRO A 55 -11.72 36.88 3.19
CA PRO A 55 -12.15 37.66 4.34
C PRO A 55 -13.58 38.18 4.22
N MET A 56 -14.03 38.41 2.99
CA MET A 56 -15.34 39.00 2.69
C MET A 56 -16.39 37.91 2.49
N GLY A 57 -17.15 37.61 3.55
CA GLY A 57 -18.27 36.68 3.51
C GLY A 57 -19.59 37.32 3.09
N LYS A 58 -20.52 36.50 2.63
CA LYS A 58 -21.90 36.91 2.33
C LYS A 58 -22.84 36.45 3.45
N ILE A 59 -23.84 37.25 3.78
CA ILE A 59 -24.89 36.89 4.74
C ILE A 59 -26.18 36.72 3.95
N ILE A 60 -26.92 35.64 4.24
CA ILE A 60 -28.22 35.36 3.62
C ILE A 60 -29.30 35.81 4.59
N ALA A 61 -30.32 36.50 4.10
CA ALA A 61 -31.44 36.93 4.93
C ALA A 61 -32.12 35.71 5.58
N GLY A 62 -32.23 35.71 6.92
CA GLY A 62 -32.81 34.61 7.70
C GLY A 62 -31.79 33.63 8.29
N ASP A 63 -30.51 33.69 7.90
CA ASP A 63 -29.42 32.94 8.53
C ASP A 63 -28.36 33.90 9.07
N GLY A 64 -28.08 33.84 10.37
CA GLY A 64 -27.06 34.67 11.01
C GLY A 64 -25.63 34.28 10.65
N ALA A 65 -25.43 33.15 9.96
CA ALA A 65 -24.12 32.67 9.54
C ALA A 65 -23.53 33.50 8.39
N THR A 66 -22.21 33.57 8.35
CA THR A 66 -21.46 34.13 7.21
C THR A 66 -21.00 33.01 6.29
N PHE A 67 -21.18 33.21 4.99
CA PHE A 67 -20.77 32.28 3.95
C PHE A 67 -19.50 32.82 3.28
N HIS A 68 -18.39 32.12 3.45
CA HIS A 68 -17.11 32.49 2.90
C HIS A 68 -16.72 31.51 1.80
N ARG A 69 -16.15 32.01 0.71
CA ARG A 69 -15.51 31.18 -0.30
C ARG A 69 -14.14 30.78 0.22
N VAL A 70 -13.83 29.49 0.11
CA VAL A 70 -12.59 28.92 0.65
C VAL A 70 -11.97 28.05 -0.42
N THR A 71 -10.69 28.30 -0.67
CA THR A 71 -9.84 27.43 -1.49
C THR A 71 -8.97 26.63 -0.54
N PHE A 72 -9.01 25.31 -0.61
CA PHE A 72 -8.29 24.46 0.34
C PHE A 72 -7.60 23.30 -0.37
N ASP A 73 -6.46 22.91 0.18
CA ASP A 73 -5.68 21.77 -0.30
C ASP A 73 -6.00 20.54 0.54
N ALA A 74 -6.40 19.48 -0.14
CA ALA A 74 -6.72 18.20 0.47
C ALA A 74 -5.73 17.13 0.02
N LEU A 75 -5.24 16.35 0.98
CA LEU A 75 -4.53 15.10 0.70
C LEU A 75 -5.56 14.03 0.35
N THR A 76 -5.52 13.60 -0.91
CA THR A 76 -6.42 12.59 -1.44
C THR A 76 -5.66 11.30 -1.77
N PHE A 77 -6.35 10.18 -1.69
CA PHE A 77 -5.86 8.87 -2.11
C PHE A 77 -6.81 8.28 -3.14
N TYR A 78 -6.31 8.14 -4.36
CA TYR A 78 -7.04 7.54 -5.47
C TYR A 78 -6.33 6.26 -5.93
N PRO A 79 -6.90 5.07 -5.69
CA PRO A 79 -6.37 3.82 -6.22
C PRO A 79 -6.59 3.75 -7.74
N LYS A 80 -5.52 3.65 -8.54
CA LYS A 80 -5.64 3.47 -9.99
C LYS A 80 -5.61 2.00 -10.38
N LEU A 81 -6.33 1.66 -11.44
CA LEU A 81 -6.30 0.32 -12.01
C LEU A 81 -4.88 0.00 -12.51
N GLN A 82 -4.43 -1.25 -12.30
CA GLN A 82 -3.10 -1.76 -12.69
C GLN A 82 -1.91 -1.07 -12.00
N GLU A 83 -2.15 -0.24 -10.99
CA GLU A 83 -1.08 0.36 -10.19
C GLU A 83 -0.40 -0.69 -9.32
N ILE A 84 0.94 -0.61 -9.20
CA ILE A 84 1.72 -1.43 -8.29
C ILE A 84 1.86 -0.67 -6.98
N ILE A 85 1.53 -1.33 -5.87
CA ILE A 85 1.50 -0.76 -4.55
C ILE A 85 2.20 -1.68 -3.56
N TYR A 86 2.73 -1.09 -2.49
CA TYR A 86 3.22 -1.81 -1.33
C TYR A 86 2.18 -1.72 -0.22
N GLY A 87 1.99 -2.81 0.50
CA GLY A 87 1.07 -2.85 1.62
C GLY A 87 1.48 -3.89 2.65
N GLU A 88 0.96 -3.72 3.85
CA GLU A 88 1.19 -4.63 4.96
C GLU A 88 0.00 -5.59 5.08
N LEU A 89 0.28 -6.87 5.27
CA LEU A 89 -0.77 -7.85 5.52
C LEU A 89 -1.32 -7.67 6.94
N VAL A 90 -2.58 -7.24 7.07
CA VAL A 90 -3.21 -6.99 8.37
C VAL A 90 -3.95 -8.21 8.87
N ASP A 91 -4.63 -8.93 7.99
CA ASP A 91 -5.49 -10.05 8.38
C ASP A 91 -5.53 -11.14 7.30
N ILE A 92 -5.79 -12.37 7.73
CA ILE A 92 -5.90 -13.54 6.86
C ILE A 92 -7.20 -14.27 7.18
N THR A 93 -8.00 -14.51 6.15
CA THR A 93 -9.26 -15.25 6.23
C THR A 93 -9.23 -16.47 5.31
N ASP A 94 -10.27 -17.29 5.35
CA ASP A 94 -10.40 -18.49 4.50
C ASP A 94 -10.48 -18.18 3.00
N PHE A 95 -10.98 -17.00 2.66
CA PHE A 95 -11.19 -16.59 1.27
C PHE A 95 -10.13 -15.62 0.76
N GLY A 96 -9.31 -15.04 1.65
CA GLY A 96 -8.35 -14.03 1.25
C GLY A 96 -7.40 -13.57 2.33
N ALA A 97 -6.60 -12.59 1.95
CA ALA A 97 -5.69 -11.83 2.77
C ALA A 97 -6.08 -10.34 2.64
N PHE A 98 -6.17 -9.63 3.76
CA PHE A 98 -6.41 -8.19 3.77
C PHE A 98 -5.08 -7.46 3.90
N VAL A 99 -4.82 -6.59 2.94
CA VAL A 99 -3.56 -5.87 2.80
C VAL A 99 -3.87 -4.39 2.93
N ARG A 100 -3.24 -3.72 3.89
CA ARG A 100 -3.42 -2.28 4.08
C ARG A 100 -2.57 -1.52 3.09
N ILE A 101 -3.23 -0.65 2.31
CA ILE A 101 -2.60 0.07 1.19
C ILE A 101 -2.63 1.60 1.39
N GLY A 102 -2.82 2.04 2.64
CA GLY A 102 -2.95 3.44 3.04
C GLY A 102 -4.20 3.65 3.89
N PRO A 103 -5.18 4.48 3.46
CA PRO A 103 -6.41 4.75 4.23
C PRO A 103 -7.46 3.63 4.12
N THR A 104 -7.19 2.58 3.35
CA THR A 104 -8.14 1.51 3.06
C THR A 104 -7.40 0.18 2.93
N ASP A 105 -8.14 -0.90 3.12
CA ASP A 105 -7.64 -2.26 3.02
C ASP A 105 -8.09 -2.87 1.69
N ALA A 106 -7.16 -3.53 1.01
CA ALA A 106 -7.39 -4.25 -0.23
C ALA A 106 -7.52 -5.75 0.04
N LEU A 107 -8.39 -6.40 -0.74
CA LEU A 107 -8.61 -7.83 -0.68
C LEU A 107 -7.71 -8.54 -1.70
N LEU A 108 -6.83 -9.40 -1.19
CA LEU A 108 -6.11 -10.40 -1.96
C LEU A 108 -6.84 -11.73 -1.87
N HIS A 109 -7.51 -12.16 -2.93
CA HIS A 109 -8.16 -13.47 -2.96
C HIS A 109 -7.11 -14.60 -2.95
N LEU A 110 -7.37 -15.75 -2.30
CA LEU A 110 -6.40 -16.87 -2.22
C LEU A 110 -5.85 -17.27 -3.60
N SER A 111 -6.72 -17.37 -4.60
CA SER A 111 -6.34 -17.73 -5.99
C SER A 111 -5.47 -16.68 -6.71
N GLN A 112 -5.35 -15.48 -6.13
CA GLN A 112 -4.54 -14.37 -6.65
C GLN A 112 -3.24 -14.17 -5.85
N VAL A 113 -3.02 -14.94 -4.77
CA VAL A 113 -1.78 -14.93 -4.00
C VAL A 113 -0.65 -15.62 -4.77
N MET A 114 -0.89 -16.84 -5.24
CA MET A 114 0.07 -17.64 -6.00
C MET A 114 -0.61 -18.75 -6.82
N ASP A 115 0.13 -19.35 -7.73
CA ASP A 115 -0.32 -20.45 -8.59
C ASP A 115 -0.08 -21.82 -7.93
N ASP A 116 -0.55 -21.99 -6.69
CA ASP A 116 -0.32 -23.19 -5.88
C ASP A 116 -1.54 -23.49 -4.99
N TYR A 117 -1.67 -24.74 -4.54
CA TYR A 117 -2.64 -25.14 -3.53
C TYR A 117 -2.21 -24.61 -2.16
N LEU A 118 -2.86 -23.53 -1.74
CA LEU A 118 -2.66 -22.90 -0.45
C LEU A 118 -3.43 -23.64 0.64
N LYS A 119 -2.74 -23.94 1.76
CA LYS A 119 -3.39 -24.23 3.03
C LYS A 119 -3.30 -22.99 3.91
N SER A 120 -4.43 -22.32 4.12
CA SER A 120 -4.55 -21.30 5.16
C SER A 120 -4.72 -22.00 6.51
N ASN A 121 -3.88 -21.63 7.49
CA ASN A 121 -4.15 -21.97 8.88
C ASN A 121 -4.55 -20.67 9.60
N ILE A 122 -5.87 -20.47 9.72
CA ILE A 122 -6.47 -19.28 10.35
C ILE A 122 -5.96 -19.10 11.78
N ALA A 123 -5.80 -20.20 12.52
CA ALA A 123 -5.42 -20.16 13.93
C ALA A 123 -3.99 -19.65 14.15
N SER A 124 -3.11 -19.81 13.15
CA SER A 124 -1.73 -19.32 13.20
C SER A 124 -1.50 -18.03 12.42
N GLY A 125 -2.48 -17.54 11.65
CA GLY A 125 -2.32 -16.35 10.81
C GLY A 125 -1.22 -16.52 9.74
N VAL A 126 -1.08 -17.73 9.19
CA VAL A 126 -0.07 -18.04 8.16
C VAL A 126 -0.72 -18.72 6.96
N ILE A 127 -0.36 -18.27 5.77
CA ILE A 127 -0.65 -18.95 4.51
C ILE A 127 0.61 -19.72 4.09
N LEU A 128 0.49 -21.04 3.98
CA LEU A 128 1.55 -21.94 3.53
C LEU A 128 1.24 -22.46 2.14
N ALA A 129 2.21 -22.32 1.24
CA ALA A 129 2.21 -22.94 -0.07
C ALA A 129 2.73 -24.37 -0.01
N ASN A 130 2.00 -25.34 -0.55
CA ASN A 130 2.40 -26.74 -0.48
C ASN A 130 3.55 -27.09 -1.43
N GLN A 131 3.60 -26.50 -2.64
CA GLN A 131 4.62 -26.84 -3.65
C GLN A 131 5.81 -25.87 -3.63
N SER A 132 5.55 -24.58 -3.44
CA SER A 132 6.63 -23.58 -3.42
C SER A 132 7.30 -23.38 -2.06
N GLY A 133 6.71 -23.91 -0.97
CA GLY A 133 7.20 -23.72 0.40
C GLY A 133 7.17 -22.26 0.90
N ARG A 134 6.62 -21.35 0.09
CA ARG A 134 6.52 -19.92 0.40
C ARG A 134 5.49 -19.68 1.49
N THR A 135 5.83 -18.82 2.45
CA THR A 135 4.96 -18.48 3.59
C THR A 135 4.60 -17.01 3.61
N LEU A 136 3.33 -16.71 3.86
CA LEU A 136 2.84 -15.35 4.13
C LEU A 136 2.37 -15.29 5.58
N LYS A 137 2.89 -14.31 6.34
CA LYS A 137 2.52 -14.07 7.74
C LYS A 137 1.83 -12.71 7.86
N ILE A 138 0.96 -12.59 8.86
CA ILE A 138 0.42 -11.29 9.25
C ILE A 138 1.58 -10.37 9.66
N GLY A 139 1.55 -9.13 9.18
CA GLY A 139 2.61 -8.12 9.34
C GLY A 139 3.69 -8.13 8.25
N SER A 140 3.67 -9.11 7.32
CA SER A 140 4.60 -9.09 6.19
C SER A 140 4.26 -7.96 5.22
N THR A 141 5.29 -7.29 4.71
CA THR A 141 5.16 -6.31 3.62
C THR A 141 5.11 -7.05 2.29
N ILE A 142 4.16 -6.69 1.44
CA ILE A 142 3.99 -7.29 0.12
C ILE A 142 3.82 -6.23 -0.95
N ARG A 143 4.36 -6.53 -2.13
CA ARG A 143 4.17 -5.77 -3.35
C ARG A 143 3.06 -6.39 -4.18
N THR A 144 2.02 -5.64 -4.47
CA THR A 144 0.83 -6.14 -5.17
C THR A 144 0.42 -5.21 -6.30
N ARG A 145 -0.38 -5.70 -7.23
CA ARG A 145 -0.99 -4.88 -8.27
C ARG A 145 -2.50 -4.81 -8.08
N ILE A 146 -3.05 -3.62 -8.22
CA ILE A 146 -4.50 -3.38 -8.20
C ILE A 146 -5.12 -3.90 -9.50
N THR A 147 -6.07 -4.83 -9.40
CA THR A 147 -6.79 -5.39 -10.55
C THR A 147 -8.18 -4.79 -10.71
N ALA A 148 -8.85 -4.53 -9.59
CA ALA A 148 -10.19 -3.98 -9.58
C ALA A 148 -10.29 -2.87 -8.52
N VAL A 149 -10.91 -1.76 -8.89
CA VAL A 149 -11.18 -0.64 -7.99
C VAL A 149 -12.68 -0.39 -8.02
N SER A 150 -13.31 -0.51 -6.86
CA SER A 150 -14.69 -0.07 -6.64
C SER A 150 -14.70 0.89 -5.46
N LEU A 151 -14.79 2.18 -5.75
CA LEU A 151 -14.98 3.21 -4.73
C LEU A 151 -16.46 3.17 -4.30
N GLY A 152 -16.73 2.79 -3.06
CA GLY A 152 -18.09 2.84 -2.51
C GLY A 152 -18.55 4.28 -2.37
N LYS A 153 -19.85 4.53 -2.52
CA LYS A 153 -20.43 5.87 -2.31
C LYS A 153 -20.55 6.14 -0.81
N ALA A 154 -20.11 7.33 -0.37
CA ALA A 154 -20.37 8.01 0.90
C ALA A 154 -20.03 7.31 2.24
N SER A 155 -20.20 5.98 2.36
CA SER A 155 -20.11 5.27 3.65
C SER A 155 -19.67 3.81 3.51
N THR A 156 -19.78 3.22 2.31
CA THR A 156 -19.32 1.85 2.07
C THR A 156 -17.84 1.87 1.75
N MET A 157 -17.05 1.16 2.56
CA MET A 157 -15.63 0.93 2.31
C MET A 157 -15.45 0.38 0.89
N GLY A 158 -14.69 1.08 0.06
CA GLY A 158 -14.45 0.66 -1.32
C GLY A 158 -13.84 -0.73 -1.38
N LYS A 159 -14.26 -1.53 -2.35
CA LYS A 159 -13.71 -2.86 -2.59
C LYS A 159 -12.56 -2.74 -3.58
N ILE A 160 -11.35 -3.02 -3.11
CA ILE A 160 -10.15 -2.99 -3.94
C ILE A 160 -9.65 -4.43 -4.04
N GLY A 161 -9.60 -4.94 -5.27
CA GLY A 161 -9.03 -6.24 -5.58
C GLY A 161 -7.57 -6.09 -5.98
N ILE A 162 -6.71 -6.92 -5.40
CA ILE A 162 -5.27 -6.97 -5.70
C ILE A 162 -4.83 -8.37 -6.13
N THR A 163 -3.69 -8.45 -6.80
CA THR A 163 -3.05 -9.71 -7.22
C THR A 163 -1.55 -9.69 -6.95
N CYS A 164 -1.01 -10.87 -6.66
CA CYS A 164 0.41 -11.15 -6.50
C CYS A 164 0.92 -12.19 -7.52
N ARG A 165 0.06 -12.67 -8.42
CA ARG A 165 0.39 -13.78 -9.34
C ARG A 165 1.35 -13.39 -10.48
N GLN A 166 1.58 -12.11 -10.71
CA GLN A 166 2.46 -11.64 -11.79
C GLN A 166 3.93 -11.64 -11.34
N PRO A 167 4.88 -11.79 -12.28
CA PRO A 167 6.30 -11.73 -11.94
C PRO A 167 6.65 -10.41 -11.24
N PHE A 168 7.59 -10.49 -10.27
CA PHE A 168 8.07 -9.37 -9.44
C PHE A 168 7.03 -8.80 -8.45
N LEU A 169 5.95 -9.53 -8.18
CA LEU A 169 4.98 -9.24 -7.12
C LEU A 169 5.03 -10.34 -6.04
N GLY A 170 4.61 -10.00 -4.82
CA GLY A 170 4.65 -10.90 -3.67
C GLY A 170 5.38 -10.30 -2.47
N ALA A 171 5.76 -11.16 -1.53
CA ALA A 171 6.63 -10.78 -0.42
C ALA A 171 8.03 -10.40 -0.92
N ASP A 172 8.70 -9.51 -0.20
CA ASP A 172 10.05 -9.05 -0.58
C ASP A 172 11.03 -10.22 -0.77
N GLU A 173 10.91 -11.25 0.07
CA GLU A 173 11.67 -12.50 -0.02
C GLU A 173 11.52 -13.19 -1.39
N TRP A 174 10.31 -13.19 -1.96
CA TRP A 174 10.04 -13.84 -3.25
C TRP A 174 10.57 -13.00 -4.40
N ILE A 175 10.50 -11.69 -4.26
CA ILE A 175 11.02 -10.75 -5.25
C ILE A 175 12.54 -10.90 -5.33
N GLU A 176 13.23 -11.07 -4.21
CA GLU A 176 14.67 -11.34 -4.17
C GLU A 176 15.04 -12.68 -4.85
N GLU A 177 14.26 -13.74 -4.63
CA GLU A 177 14.45 -15.03 -5.31
C GLU A 177 14.25 -14.91 -6.83
N ASP A 178 13.19 -14.22 -7.25
CA ASP A 178 12.86 -14.03 -8.66
C ASP A 178 13.89 -13.10 -9.34
N LEU A 179 14.42 -12.10 -8.62
CA LEU A 179 15.53 -11.28 -9.09
C LEU A 179 16.80 -12.11 -9.26
N LYS A 180 17.14 -13.00 -8.33
CA LYS A 180 18.31 -13.90 -8.46
C LYS A 180 18.19 -14.82 -9.67
N LYS A 181 16.97 -15.31 -9.95
CA LYS A 181 16.68 -16.10 -11.15
C LYS A 181 16.76 -15.26 -12.43
N ALA A 182 16.35 -14.00 -12.39
CA ALA A 182 16.35 -13.09 -13.55
C ALA A 182 17.71 -12.44 -13.82
N SER A 183 18.55 -12.22 -12.80
CA SER A 183 19.87 -11.59 -12.91
C SER A 183 20.95 -12.54 -13.43
N GLY A 184 20.63 -13.82 -13.65
CA GLY A 184 21.59 -14.77 -14.22
C GLY A 184 22.85 -14.94 -13.37
N VAL A 185 22.73 -14.86 -12.04
CA VAL A 185 23.75 -15.48 -11.18
C VAL A 185 23.40 -16.96 -11.16
N ASP A 186 23.81 -17.63 -12.23
CA ASP A 186 23.81 -19.07 -12.34
C ASP A 186 24.29 -19.68 -11.00
N GLU A 187 23.64 -20.77 -10.60
CA GLU A 187 24.19 -21.81 -9.72
C GLU A 187 25.54 -22.41 -10.23
N LYS A 188 26.21 -21.75 -11.20
CA LYS A 188 27.55 -22.05 -11.67
C LYS A 188 28.63 -21.31 -10.89
N GLU A 189 28.41 -20.16 -10.25
CA GLU A 189 29.51 -19.51 -9.51
C GLU A 189 29.82 -20.23 -8.19
N GLU A 190 28.83 -20.66 -7.40
CA GLU A 190 29.10 -21.47 -6.20
C GLU A 190 29.64 -22.87 -6.53
N LYS A 191 29.20 -23.51 -7.63
CA LYS A 191 29.75 -24.81 -8.04
C LYS A 191 31.14 -24.70 -8.70
N VAL A 192 31.50 -23.56 -9.28
CA VAL A 192 32.84 -23.33 -9.86
C VAL A 192 33.84 -22.90 -8.79
N GLU A 193 33.44 -22.14 -7.77
CA GLU A 193 34.30 -21.85 -6.61
C GLU A 193 34.53 -23.08 -5.75
N ALA A 194 33.50 -23.87 -5.43
CA ALA A 194 33.67 -25.12 -4.69
C ALA A 194 34.56 -26.13 -5.44
N LYS A 195 34.41 -26.29 -6.77
CA LYS A 195 35.29 -27.16 -7.58
C LYS A 195 36.71 -26.61 -7.78
N LYS A 196 36.91 -25.29 -7.71
CA LYS A 196 38.25 -24.69 -7.74
C LYS A 196 38.97 -24.83 -6.40
N GLU A 197 38.27 -24.68 -5.28
CA GLU A 197 38.86 -24.90 -3.95
C GLU A 197 39.22 -26.37 -3.71
N GLU A 198 38.39 -27.32 -4.17
CA GLU A 198 38.68 -28.76 -4.05
C GLU A 198 39.89 -29.17 -4.92
N LYS A 199 40.01 -28.63 -6.15
CA LYS A 199 41.18 -28.88 -7.03
C LYS A 199 42.46 -28.21 -6.55
N VAL A 200 42.38 -27.10 -5.81
CA VAL A 200 43.56 -26.42 -5.24
C VAL A 200 44.02 -27.12 -3.95
N LYS A 201 43.12 -27.70 -3.16
CA LYS A 201 43.49 -28.54 -2.00
C LYS A 201 44.12 -29.87 -2.42
N ALA A 202 43.55 -30.57 -3.41
CA ALA A 202 44.12 -31.83 -3.90
C ALA A 202 45.55 -31.67 -4.50
N LYS A 203 45.82 -30.57 -5.21
CA LYS A 203 47.18 -30.27 -5.74
C LYS A 203 48.19 -29.81 -4.67
N LYS A 204 47.74 -29.38 -3.50
CA LYS A 204 48.63 -29.04 -2.38
C LYS A 204 49.03 -30.28 -1.58
N GLU A 205 48.13 -31.24 -1.38
CA GLU A 205 48.43 -32.49 -0.68
C GLU A 205 49.40 -33.38 -1.50
N GLU A 206 49.19 -33.49 -2.81
CA GLU A 206 50.06 -34.31 -3.68
C GLU A 206 51.50 -33.75 -3.80
N LYS A 207 51.69 -32.43 -3.64
CA LYS A 207 53.02 -31.78 -3.62
C LYS A 207 53.75 -31.91 -2.29
N VAL A 208 53.06 -32.21 -1.19
CA VAL A 208 53.68 -32.39 0.13
C VAL A 208 54.21 -33.82 0.29
N GLU A 209 53.52 -34.84 -0.25
CA GLU A 209 54.00 -36.23 -0.20
C GLU A 209 55.24 -36.49 -1.08
N VAL A 210 55.39 -35.82 -2.23
CA VAL A 210 56.56 -36.00 -3.11
C VAL A 210 57.84 -35.35 -2.56
N LYS A 211 57.73 -34.46 -1.56
CA LYS A 211 58.89 -33.86 -0.87
C LYS A 211 59.31 -34.55 0.42
N ALA A 212 58.58 -35.60 0.84
CA ALA A 212 58.81 -36.31 2.10
C ALA A 212 59.28 -37.78 1.90
N LYS A 213 59.55 -38.20 0.66
CA LYS A 213 60.29 -39.42 0.32
C LYS A 213 61.60 -39.06 -0.35
#